data_AF-A0A8E1ZYP2-F1
#
_entry.id   AF-A0A8E1ZYP2-F1
#
_cell.length_a   1.000
_cell.length_b   1.000
_cell.length_c   1.000
_cell.angle_alpha   90.00
_cell.angle_beta   90.00
_cell.angle_gamma   90.00
#
_symmetry.space_group_name_H-M   'P 1'
#
loop_
_entity.id
_entity.type
_entity.pdbx_description
1 polymer ?
#
loop_
_entity_poly.entity_id
_entity_poly.type
_entity_poly.pdbx_seq_one_letter_code
_entity_poly.pdbx_strand_id
1 'polypeptide(L)'
;MIPNPIFYNDTTMTIGLIVCCLVVLAAVMIPKAIRHRKQVKQNESEKVVPGEQEVEMIVIPSEERKSTDIYKRRFLVNANIPTRNGKQVAIRQKYHNRISKIVKTIGDNEVSIFSYIDNVLKHHFETFQDDISELYKKSCDDDYLSPNK
;
A
#
# COMPACT_ATOMS: atom_id res chain seq x y z
N MET A 1 -66.25 -1.85 4.05
CA MET A 1 -65.22 -0.90 4.51
C MET A 1 -64.31 -0.59 3.33
N ILE A 2 -63.95 0.68 3.12
CA ILE A 2 -63.03 1.10 2.04
C ILE A 2 -61.74 1.58 2.72
N PRO A 3 -60.56 1.00 2.44
CA PRO A 3 -59.30 1.51 2.98
C PRO A 3 -58.88 2.80 2.27
N ASN A 4 -58.36 3.76 3.03
CA ASN A 4 -57.95 5.07 2.49
C ASN A 4 -56.74 4.94 1.53
N PRO A 5 -56.79 5.53 0.31
CA PRO A 5 -55.73 5.36 -0.69
C PRO A 5 -54.42 6.13 -0.38
N ILE A 6 -54.45 7.05 0.59
CA ILE A 6 -53.38 8.04 0.81
C ILE A 6 -52.06 7.39 1.26
N PHE A 7 -52.11 6.36 2.12
CA PHE A 7 -50.91 5.70 2.66
C PHE A 7 -50.24 4.71 1.70
N TYR A 8 -50.92 4.32 0.60
CA TYR A 8 -50.41 3.31 -0.32
C TYR A 8 -49.16 3.78 -1.05
N ASN A 9 -49.12 5.04 -1.51
CA ASN A 9 -48.00 5.53 -2.31
C ASN A 9 -46.70 5.59 -1.49
N ASP A 10 -46.71 6.14 -0.28
CA ASP A 10 -45.49 6.34 0.51
C ASP A 10 -44.89 5.00 1.01
N THR A 11 -45.73 4.09 1.52
CA THR A 11 -45.27 2.76 1.94
C THR A 11 -44.83 1.89 0.75
N THR A 12 -45.50 1.97 -0.40
CA THR A 12 -45.11 1.20 -1.60
C THR A 12 -43.87 1.80 -2.28
N MET A 13 -43.70 3.13 -2.28
CA MET A 13 -42.48 3.80 -2.75
C MET A 13 -41.27 3.47 -1.86
N THR A 14 -41.41 3.52 -0.54
CA THR A 14 -40.31 3.18 0.38
C THR A 14 -39.91 1.70 0.30
N ILE A 15 -40.87 0.77 0.21
CA ILE A 15 -40.59 -0.65 -0.08
C ILE A 15 -39.90 -0.80 -1.45
N GLY A 16 -40.39 -0.12 -2.49
CA GLY A 16 -39.79 -0.14 -3.83
C GLY A 16 -38.35 0.37 -3.85
N LEU A 17 -38.04 1.45 -3.12
CA LEU A 17 -36.70 1.98 -2.95
C LEU A 17 -35.78 1.01 -2.21
N ILE A 18 -36.24 0.38 -1.13
CA ILE A 18 -35.45 -0.63 -0.39
C ILE A 18 -35.12 -1.83 -1.29
N VAL A 19 -36.10 -2.36 -2.03
CA VAL A 19 -35.89 -3.48 -2.96
C VAL A 19 -34.95 -3.07 -4.10
N CYS A 20 -35.11 -1.88 -4.67
CA CYS A 20 -34.22 -1.34 -5.70
C CYS A 20 -32.76 -1.23 -5.20
N CYS A 21 -32.55 -0.65 -4.02
CA CYS A 21 -31.24 -0.55 -3.39
C CYS A 21 -30.59 -1.93 -3.16
N LEU A 22 -31.33 -2.92 -2.68
CA LEU A 22 -30.82 -4.28 -2.49
C LEU A 22 -30.41 -4.95 -3.81
N VAL A 23 -31.21 -4.79 -4.88
CA VAL A 23 -30.89 -5.30 -6.22
C VAL A 23 -29.65 -4.61 -6.81
N VAL A 24 -29.52 -3.29 -6.67
CA VAL A 24 -28.34 -2.53 -7.13
C VAL A 24 -27.08 -2.93 -6.35
N LEU A 25 -27.16 -3.08 -5.02
CA LEU A 25 -26.05 -3.53 -4.20
C LEU A 25 -25.58 -4.94 -4.59
N ALA A 26 -26.52 -5.88 -4.81
CA ALA A 26 -26.19 -7.21 -5.31
C ALA A 26 -25.50 -7.16 -6.69
N ALA A 27 -26.06 -6.40 -7.64
CA ALA A 27 -25.53 -6.25 -8.99
C ALA A 27 -24.11 -5.64 -9.04
N VAL A 28 -23.74 -4.80 -8.07
CA VAL A 28 -22.39 -4.21 -7.95
C VAL A 28 -21.40 -5.13 -7.23
N MET A 29 -21.85 -5.89 -6.22
CA MET A 29 -20.96 -6.74 -5.41
C MET A 29 -20.59 -8.06 -6.11
N ILE A 30 -21.51 -8.68 -6.84
CA ILE A 30 -21.28 -9.93 -7.59
C ILE A 30 -20.09 -9.83 -8.58
N PRO A 31 -20.01 -8.85 -9.51
CA PRO A 31 -18.88 -8.75 -10.44
C PRO A 31 -17.55 -8.42 -9.76
N LYS A 32 -17.56 -7.79 -8.58
CA LYS A 32 -16.34 -7.49 -7.81
C LYS A 32 -15.75 -8.75 -7.18
N ALA A 33 -16.58 -9.68 -6.70
CA ALA A 33 -16.15 -10.98 -6.21
C ALA A 33 -15.59 -11.89 -7.32
N ILE A 34 -16.28 -11.96 -8.48
CA ILE A 34 -15.88 -12.84 -9.59
C ILE A 34 -14.54 -12.42 -10.21
N ARG A 35 -14.31 -11.11 -10.37
CA ARG A 35 -13.10 -10.58 -11.04
C ARG A 35 -11.80 -10.93 -10.29
N HIS A 36 -11.86 -11.21 -8.99
CA HIS A 36 -10.71 -11.57 -8.18
C HIS A 36 -10.24 -13.04 -8.33
N ARG A 37 -11.05 -13.92 -8.95
CA ARG A 37 -10.76 -15.35 -9.10
C ARG A 37 -10.04 -15.72 -10.41
N LYS A 38 -9.90 -14.79 -11.36
CA LYS A 38 -9.49 -15.07 -12.76
C LYS A 38 -8.02 -14.71 -13.10
N GLN A 39 -7.11 -14.73 -12.13
CA GLN A 39 -5.66 -14.54 -12.35
C GLN A 39 -4.79 -15.71 -11.82
N VAL A 40 -5.37 -16.92 -11.71
CA VAL A 40 -4.70 -18.12 -11.16
C VAL A 40 -4.46 -19.19 -12.25
N LYS A 41 -4.63 -18.86 -13.54
CA LYS A 41 -4.46 -19.81 -14.67
C LYS A 41 -3.96 -19.14 -15.97
N GLN A 42 -2.70 -18.70 -16.02
CA GLN A 42 -1.89 -18.69 -17.25
C GLN A 42 -0.41 -18.27 -17.00
N ASN A 43 0.45 -19.23 -16.64
CA ASN A 43 1.91 -19.26 -16.91
C ASN A 43 2.60 -20.42 -16.17
N GLU A 44 2.35 -21.65 -16.60
CA GLU A 44 3.11 -22.84 -16.19
C GLU A 44 3.60 -23.57 -17.45
N SER A 45 4.82 -24.13 -17.42
CA SER A 45 5.65 -24.49 -18.59
C SER A 45 6.15 -23.25 -19.37
N GLU A 46 7.44 -22.98 -19.59
CA GLU A 46 8.73 -23.65 -19.23
C GLU A 46 9.87 -22.56 -19.27
N LYS A 47 11.19 -22.74 -19.06
CA LYS A 47 12.09 -23.91 -18.90
C LYS A 47 13.36 -23.56 -18.05
N VAL A 48 13.97 -24.57 -17.43
CA VAL A 48 15.41 -24.82 -17.10
C VAL A 48 16.42 -23.67 -17.47
N VAL A 49 17.06 -22.93 -16.54
CA VAL A 49 18.24 -23.26 -15.65
C VAL A 49 19.61 -23.20 -16.39
N PRO A 50 20.78 -22.85 -15.78
CA PRO A 50 21.10 -22.34 -14.43
C PRO A 50 21.71 -20.91 -14.42
N GLY A 51 22.08 -20.37 -13.24
CA GLY A 51 22.84 -19.11 -13.14
C GLY A 51 23.12 -18.58 -11.73
N GLU A 52 23.31 -19.44 -10.73
CA GLU A 52 23.52 -19.03 -9.34
C GLU A 52 25.01 -18.84 -9.05
N GLN A 53 25.39 -17.65 -8.59
CA GLN A 53 26.68 -17.42 -7.91
C GLN A 53 26.40 -17.40 -6.41
N GLU A 54 26.99 -18.34 -5.67
CA GLU A 54 26.94 -18.34 -4.22
C GLU A 54 27.61 -17.09 -3.65
N VAL A 55 26.90 -16.42 -2.74
CA VAL A 55 27.52 -15.55 -1.74
C VAL A 55 27.21 -16.18 -0.40
N GLU A 56 28.21 -16.87 0.15
CA GLU A 56 28.14 -17.64 1.38
C GLU A 56 27.69 -16.74 2.55
N MET A 57 26.49 -16.98 3.08
CA MET A 57 26.00 -16.29 4.27
C MET A 57 26.59 -16.94 5.52
N ILE A 58 27.67 -16.36 6.03
CA ILE A 58 28.27 -16.76 7.32
C ILE A 58 27.21 -16.64 8.41
N VAL A 59 26.81 -17.78 8.98
CA VAL A 59 25.79 -17.87 10.02
C VAL A 59 26.38 -17.41 11.36
N ILE A 60 25.89 -16.28 11.88
CA ILE A 60 26.20 -15.79 13.24
C ILE A 60 24.93 -15.90 14.11
N PRO A 61 24.71 -17.01 14.82
CA PRO A 61 23.44 -17.29 15.48
C PRO A 61 23.33 -16.60 16.84
N SER A 62 22.72 -15.41 16.90
CA SER A 62 22.04 -14.90 18.12
C SER A 62 21.34 -13.53 17.96
N GLU A 63 21.75 -12.68 17.02
CA GLU A 63 21.26 -11.28 16.96
C GLU A 63 19.95 -11.06 16.17
N GLU A 64 19.52 -12.05 15.37
CA GLU A 64 18.46 -11.90 14.34
C GLU A 64 17.14 -11.29 14.84
N ARG A 65 16.74 -11.62 16.08
CA ARG A 65 15.50 -11.09 16.69
C ARG A 65 15.56 -9.57 16.88
N LYS A 66 16.70 -9.05 17.38
CA LYS A 66 16.91 -7.59 17.53
C LYS A 66 16.84 -6.89 16.17
N SER A 67 17.51 -7.43 15.16
CA SER A 67 17.54 -6.88 13.80
C SER A 67 16.14 -6.82 13.18
N THR A 68 15.36 -7.90 13.34
CA THR A 68 13.98 -7.99 12.86
C THR A 68 13.07 -6.96 13.52
N ASP A 69 13.17 -6.80 14.84
CA ASP A 69 12.39 -5.80 15.60
C ASP A 69 12.75 -4.37 15.23
N ILE A 70 14.04 -4.08 14.99
CA ILE A 70 14.52 -2.77 14.53
C ILE A 70 13.95 -2.47 13.13
N TYR A 71 13.98 -3.45 12.21
CA TYR A 71 13.38 -3.29 10.87
C TYR A 71 11.88 -3.02 10.95
N LYS A 72 11.12 -3.80 11.73
CA LYS A 72 9.68 -3.57 11.92
C LYS A 72 9.42 -2.16 12.46
N ARG A 73 10.09 -1.75 13.54
CA ARG A 73 9.92 -0.43 14.17
C ARG A 73 10.34 0.75 13.29
N ARG A 74 11.25 0.56 12.34
CA ARG A 74 11.73 1.64 11.44
C ARG A 74 10.90 1.79 10.17
N PHE A 75 10.44 0.69 9.56
CA PHE A 75 9.82 0.73 8.22
C PHE A 75 8.35 0.27 8.17
N LEU A 76 7.88 -0.45 9.19
CA LEU A 76 6.53 -1.01 9.25
C LEU A 76 5.69 -0.31 10.33
N VAL A 77 5.67 1.03 10.26
CA VAL A 77 4.84 1.92 11.09
C VAL A 77 3.91 2.72 10.16
N ASN A 78 2.70 3.04 10.61
CA ASN A 78 1.80 3.88 9.83
C ASN A 78 2.16 5.36 9.92
N ALA A 79 2.39 5.98 8.76
CA ALA A 79 2.69 7.41 8.64
C ALA A 79 1.43 8.24 8.95
N ASN A 80 1.50 9.08 9.98
CA ASN A 80 0.39 9.94 10.40
C ASN A 80 0.29 11.21 9.53
N ILE A 81 0.20 11.03 8.21
CA ILE A 81 0.11 12.10 7.22
C ILE A 81 -1.28 12.03 6.57
N PRO A 82 -2.11 13.10 6.65
CA PRO A 82 -3.41 13.11 5.99
C PRO A 82 -3.22 13.08 4.47
N THR A 83 -3.85 12.12 3.79
CA THR A 83 -3.60 11.79 2.37
C THR A 83 -3.66 13.00 1.41
N ARG A 84 -4.47 14.03 1.73
CA ARG A 84 -4.58 15.29 0.97
C ARG A 84 -3.28 16.10 0.90
N ASN A 85 -2.34 15.88 1.81
CA ASN A 85 -1.03 16.54 1.85
C ASN A 85 0.03 15.79 1.03
N GLY A 86 -0.25 14.54 0.61
CA GLY A 86 0.67 13.72 -0.18
C GLY A 86 0.67 14.06 -1.67
N LYS A 87 1.82 13.89 -2.33
CA LYS A 87 1.94 13.93 -3.80
C LYS A 87 1.99 12.51 -4.35
N GLN A 88 1.35 12.26 -5.50
CA GLN A 88 1.42 10.96 -6.16
C GLN A 88 2.71 10.84 -6.98
N VAL A 89 3.40 9.69 -6.85
CA VAL A 89 4.62 9.37 -7.59
C VAL A 89 4.50 7.95 -8.14
N ALA A 90 4.79 7.76 -9.42
CA ALA A 90 4.77 6.43 -10.05
C ALA A 90 6.02 5.63 -9.66
N ILE A 91 5.83 4.37 -9.24
CA ILE A 91 6.93 3.44 -8.93
C ILE A 91 6.94 2.24 -9.88
N ARG A 92 8.12 1.69 -10.18
CA ARG A 92 8.28 0.54 -11.08
C ARG A 92 7.49 -0.67 -10.56
N GLN A 93 6.79 -1.40 -11.44
CA GLN A 93 5.93 -2.53 -11.06
C GLN A 93 6.66 -3.60 -10.23
N LYS A 94 7.93 -3.90 -10.53
CA LYS A 94 8.77 -4.83 -9.75
C LYS A 94 8.89 -4.40 -8.28
N TYR A 95 8.99 -3.10 -8.01
CA TYR A 95 9.10 -2.56 -6.67
C TYR A 95 7.75 -2.47 -5.97
N HIS A 96 6.68 -2.04 -6.68
CA HIS A 96 5.31 -2.10 -6.15
C HIS A 96 4.95 -3.53 -5.69
N ASN A 97 5.24 -4.53 -6.52
CA ASN A 97 4.98 -5.94 -6.19
C ASN A 97 5.82 -6.42 -4.98
N ARG A 98 7.08 -5.98 -4.84
CA ARG A 98 7.94 -6.31 -3.69
C ARG A 98 7.42 -5.66 -2.40
N ILE A 99 7.11 -4.37 -2.42
CA ILE A 99 6.58 -3.63 -1.26
C ILE A 99 5.23 -4.19 -0.84
N SER A 100 4.34 -4.50 -1.80
CA SER A 100 3.03 -5.10 -1.50
C SER A 100 3.16 -6.49 -0.84
N LYS A 101 4.21 -7.27 -1.12
CA LYS A 101 4.50 -8.50 -0.36
C LYS A 101 5.00 -8.19 1.06
N ILE A 102 5.96 -7.28 1.20
CA ILE A 102 6.53 -6.89 2.50
C ILE A 102 5.45 -6.44 3.49
N VAL A 103 4.60 -5.47 3.12
CA VAL A 103 3.58 -4.93 4.02
C VAL A 103 2.47 -5.93 4.38
N LYS A 104 2.17 -6.89 3.50
CA LYS A 104 1.16 -7.93 3.74
C LYS A 104 1.67 -9.12 4.56
N THR A 105 2.96 -9.45 4.45
CA THR A 105 3.55 -10.65 5.06
C THR A 105 4.32 -10.35 6.35
N ILE A 106 4.77 -9.11 6.54
CA ILE A 106 5.61 -8.70 7.69
C ILE A 106 5.00 -7.52 8.47
N GLY A 107 4.22 -6.66 7.78
CA GLY A 107 3.44 -5.57 8.36
C GLY A 107 1.97 -5.93 8.63
N ASP A 108 1.65 -7.23 8.66
CA ASP A 108 0.40 -7.82 9.16
C ASP A 108 -0.89 -7.20 8.55
N ASN A 109 -0.81 -6.73 7.29
CA ASN A 109 -1.81 -5.93 6.55
C ASN A 109 -2.15 -4.54 7.15
N GLU A 110 -1.64 -4.17 8.32
CA GLU A 110 -1.92 -2.88 8.95
C GLU A 110 -1.18 -1.72 8.27
N VAL A 111 0.01 -1.98 7.71
CA VAL A 111 0.87 -0.94 7.12
C VAL A 111 0.52 -0.70 5.64
N SER A 112 0.27 0.56 5.28
CA SER A 112 0.01 0.92 3.88
C SER A 112 1.30 0.97 3.03
N ILE A 113 1.17 0.77 1.71
CA ILE A 113 2.30 0.93 0.76
C ILE A 113 2.85 2.37 0.81
N PHE A 114 1.98 3.37 1.00
CA PHE A 114 2.37 4.77 1.21
C PHE A 114 3.23 4.90 2.48
N SER A 115 2.75 4.40 3.62
CA SER A 115 3.45 4.45 4.92
C SER A 115 4.84 3.81 4.84
N TYR A 116 4.97 2.65 4.17
CA TYR A 116 6.27 2.00 3.99
C TYR A 116 7.24 2.85 3.16
N ILE A 117 6.76 3.47 2.08
CA ILE A 117 7.58 4.35 1.22
C ILE A 117 7.97 5.63 1.99
N ASP A 118 7.05 6.21 2.75
CA ASP A 118 7.27 7.39 3.59
C ASP A 118 8.36 7.12 4.64
N ASN A 119 8.28 5.99 5.37
CA ASN A 119 9.31 5.58 6.32
C ASN A 119 10.69 5.36 5.65
N VAL A 120 10.72 4.76 4.46
CA VAL A 120 11.99 4.55 3.71
C VAL A 120 12.58 5.88 3.25
N LEU A 121 11.77 6.82 2.75
CA LEU A 121 12.21 8.15 2.33
C LEU A 121 12.68 8.97 3.54
N LYS A 122 11.91 8.98 4.63
CA LYS A 122 12.29 9.61 5.90
C LYS A 122 13.66 9.11 6.37
N HIS A 123 13.85 7.80 6.47
CA HIS A 123 15.13 7.25 6.93
C HIS A 123 16.29 7.57 5.95
N HIS A 124 16.03 7.58 4.64
CA HIS A 124 17.02 8.01 3.65
C HIS A 124 17.44 9.47 3.87
N PHE A 125 16.49 10.39 4.03
CA PHE A 125 16.82 11.79 4.31
C PHE A 125 17.54 11.95 5.67
N GLU A 126 17.09 11.28 6.74
CA GLU A 126 17.77 11.28 8.05
C GLU A 126 19.21 10.72 8.00
N THR A 127 19.52 9.82 7.06
CA THR A 127 20.85 9.18 6.95
C THR A 127 21.81 9.95 6.04
N PHE A 128 21.28 10.60 4.99
CA PHE A 128 22.07 11.22 3.92
C PHE A 128 21.87 12.73 3.79
N GLN A 129 21.20 13.39 4.76
CA GLN A 129 20.93 14.84 4.74
C GLN A 129 22.19 15.69 4.49
N ASP A 130 23.32 15.32 5.10
CA ASP A 130 24.55 16.10 5.04
C ASP A 130 25.21 15.96 3.65
N ASP A 131 25.34 14.72 3.15
CA ASP A 131 25.81 14.41 1.79
C ASP A 131 24.96 15.12 0.71
N ILE A 132 23.63 15.04 0.85
CA ILE A 132 22.67 15.69 -0.05
C ILE A 132 22.84 17.21 0.00
N SER A 133 23.05 17.77 1.18
CA SER A 133 23.24 19.22 1.37
C SER A 133 24.57 19.73 0.81
N GLU A 134 25.67 18.98 0.95
CA GLU A 134 26.95 19.33 0.34
C GLU A 134 26.86 19.28 -1.19
N LEU A 135 26.34 18.18 -1.74
CA LEU A 135 26.18 18.00 -3.18
C LEU A 135 25.26 19.07 -3.79
N TYR A 136 24.18 19.44 -3.08
CA TYR A 136 23.27 20.50 -3.51
C TYR A 136 23.97 21.87 -3.54
N LYS A 137 24.61 22.29 -2.45
CA LYS A 137 25.35 23.57 -2.36
C LYS A 137 26.53 23.67 -3.33
N LYS A 138 27.09 22.53 -3.75
CA LYS A 138 28.13 22.43 -4.78
C LYS A 138 27.61 22.52 -6.22
N SER A 139 26.28 22.49 -6.40
CA SER A 139 25.61 22.46 -7.71
C SER A 139 24.60 23.60 -7.95
N CYS A 140 24.17 24.29 -6.89
CA CYS A 140 23.26 25.43 -6.95
C CYS A 140 23.68 26.52 -5.95
N ASP A 141 23.77 27.77 -6.41
CA ASP A 141 23.91 28.99 -5.58
C ASP A 141 22.57 29.37 -4.87
N ASP A 142 21.77 28.38 -4.48
CA ASP A 142 20.37 28.56 -4.05
C ASP A 142 20.11 27.72 -2.78
N ASP A 143 19.85 28.37 -1.64
CA ASP A 143 19.99 27.76 -0.30
C ASP A 143 18.75 26.95 0.15
N TYR A 144 18.09 26.27 -0.79
CA TYR A 144 16.75 25.66 -0.59
C TYR A 144 16.69 24.47 0.38
N LEU A 145 17.83 24.00 0.89
CA LEU A 145 17.93 22.86 1.82
C LEU A 145 18.38 23.24 3.24
N SER A 146 18.49 24.52 3.58
CA SER A 146 18.75 24.98 4.95
C SER A 146 17.44 25.32 5.70
N PRO A 147 16.82 24.37 6.44
CA PRO A 147 15.76 24.76 7.39
C PRO A 147 16.37 25.69 8.45
N ASN A 148 15.72 26.82 8.72
CA ASN A 148 16.20 27.78 9.71
C ASN A 148 16.35 27.12 11.10
N LYS A 149 17.40 27.55 11.80
CA LYS A 149 17.96 26.94 13.01
C LYS A 149 17.46 27.60 14.30
#